data_AF-A0A7C2C685-F1
#
_entry.id   AF-A0A7C2C685-F1
#
_cell.length_a   1.000
_cell.length_b   1.000
_cell.length_c   1.000
_cell.angle_alpha   90.00
_cell.angle_beta   90.00
_cell.angle_gamma   90.00
#
_symmetry.space_group_name_H-M   'P 1'
#
loop_
_entity.id
_entity.type
_entity.pdbx_description
1 polymer ?
#
loop_
_entity_poly.entity_id
_entity_poly.type
_entity_poly.pdbx_seq_one_letter_code
_entity_poly.pdbx_strand_id
1 'polypeptide(L)'
;MEAPAERLFVRRATGLVREIGLPTAVIIGICNVIGLGWQKRVFQAAGWSPVRESEYFLGIHPMLMAFLLGGILVLLTAWCYASLAAAMPRSGGGYVFISRVIHPAAGFIGGWLATWGTAVSYGLIGVAVMESLIIFGGLAGIQVPESFGSPLGLFLFGLVVIAVFSGIAFFGVRIYGYFLWALFVVPATILVLVYILFLTANPDTLNAGIQALFGVRAEQVTRAAIDQGMARIAAGNTYWGQLPPP
;
A
#
# COMPACT_ATOMS: atom_id res chain seq x y z
N MET A 1 -55.21 10.67 -14.99
CA MET A 1 -54.29 10.90 -13.86
C MET A 1 -53.18 9.86 -14.02
N GLU A 2 -52.13 10.20 -14.78
CA GLU A 2 -51.00 9.30 -14.99
C GLU A 2 -50.27 9.09 -13.66
N ALA A 3 -50.04 7.83 -13.28
CA ALA A 3 -49.24 7.50 -12.12
C ALA A 3 -47.83 8.11 -12.30
N PRO A 4 -47.30 8.84 -11.31
CA PRO A 4 -45.98 9.44 -11.43
C PRO A 4 -44.96 8.32 -11.65
N ALA A 5 -44.18 8.41 -12.73
CA ALA A 5 -43.16 7.43 -13.07
C ALA A 5 -42.26 7.17 -11.85
N GLU A 6 -42.40 5.98 -11.25
CA GLU A 6 -41.59 5.56 -10.11
C GLU A 6 -40.14 5.55 -10.58
N ARG A 7 -39.35 6.56 -10.19
CA ARG A 7 -37.93 6.60 -10.53
C ARG A 7 -37.32 5.33 -9.94
N LEU A 8 -36.86 4.41 -10.78
CA LEU A 8 -36.43 3.05 -10.43
C LEU A 8 -35.40 2.97 -9.27
N PHE A 9 -34.80 4.11 -8.91
CA PHE A 9 -33.80 4.29 -7.87
C PHE A 9 -34.14 5.35 -6.82
N VAL A 10 -35.42 5.57 -6.45
CA VAL A 10 -35.72 6.44 -5.30
C VAL A 10 -35.00 5.90 -4.04
N ARG A 11 -34.48 6.84 -3.23
CA ARG A 11 -33.86 6.65 -1.92
C ARG A 11 -34.88 6.11 -0.91
N ARG A 12 -35.32 4.86 -1.05
CA ARG A 12 -35.96 4.16 0.07
C ARG A 12 -34.86 3.96 1.11
N ALA A 13 -34.95 4.68 2.22
CA ALA A 13 -33.98 4.62 3.32
C ALA A 13 -33.83 3.15 3.74
N THR A 14 -32.60 2.63 3.68
CA THR A 14 -32.26 1.25 4.05
C THR A 14 -32.35 0.99 5.57
N GLY A 15 -32.97 1.91 6.33
CA GLY A 15 -32.97 1.94 7.79
C GLY A 15 -31.62 2.28 8.43
N LEU A 16 -30.54 2.31 7.64
CA LEU A 16 -29.18 2.57 8.11
C LEU A 16 -28.91 4.06 8.23
N VAL A 17 -28.50 4.48 9.42
CA VAL A 17 -28.05 5.85 9.69
C VAL A 17 -26.63 6.03 9.15
N ARG A 18 -26.35 7.17 8.52
CA ARG A 18 -24.99 7.50 8.09
C ARG A 18 -24.12 7.79 9.32
N GLU A 19 -23.22 6.87 9.64
CA GLU A 19 -22.29 7.04 10.76
C GLU A 19 -20.92 7.62 10.36
N ILE A 20 -20.54 7.48 9.09
CA ILE A 20 -19.23 7.89 8.58
C ILE A 20 -19.35 9.18 7.75
N GLY A 21 -18.60 10.20 8.15
CA GLY A 21 -18.44 11.46 7.41
C GLY A 21 -17.52 11.31 6.19
N LEU A 22 -17.52 12.31 5.31
CA LEU A 22 -16.66 12.31 4.12
C LEU A 22 -15.15 12.15 4.45
N PRO A 23 -14.56 12.85 5.45
CA PRO A 23 -13.14 12.73 5.74
C PRO A 23 -12.74 11.31 6.15
N THR A 24 -13.52 10.70 7.05
CA THR A 24 -13.29 9.32 7.49
C THR A 24 -13.50 8.33 6.35
N ALA A 25 -14.45 8.56 5.43
CA ALA A 25 -14.64 7.72 4.26
C ALA A 25 -13.43 7.76 3.30
N VAL A 26 -12.85 8.96 3.09
CA VAL A 26 -11.61 9.12 2.31
C VAL A 26 -10.46 8.37 2.97
N ILE A 27 -10.29 8.49 4.28
CA ILE A 27 -9.22 7.81 5.02
C ILE A 27 -9.38 6.30 5.01
N ILE A 28 -10.59 5.77 5.13
CA ILE A 28 -10.83 4.34 4.96
C ILE A 28 -10.33 3.88 3.58
N GLY A 29 -10.59 4.66 2.53
CA GLY A 29 -10.08 4.39 1.18
C GLY A 29 -8.55 4.42 1.13
N ILE A 30 -7.92 5.46 1.67
CA ILE A 30 -6.46 5.62 1.68
C ILE A 30 -5.79 4.50 2.47
N CYS A 31 -6.24 4.21 3.70
CA CYS A 31 -5.65 3.18 4.55
C CYS A 31 -5.82 1.76 4.00
N ASN A 32 -6.85 1.50 3.19
CA ASN A 32 -7.03 0.20 2.57
C ASN A 32 -6.13 -0.01 1.33
N VAL A 33 -5.68 1.08 0.70
CA VAL A 33 -4.87 1.03 -0.54
C VAL A 33 -3.39 1.24 -0.27
N ILE A 34 -3.04 2.19 0.62
CA ILE A 34 -1.65 2.44 1.00
C ILE A 34 -1.23 1.36 1.98
N GLY A 35 -0.40 0.44 1.48
CA GLY A 35 0.10 -0.66 2.29
C GLY A 35 1.47 -1.16 1.83
N LEU A 36 1.93 -2.18 2.54
CA LEU A 36 3.28 -2.73 2.45
C LEU A 36 3.60 -3.39 1.10
N GLY A 37 2.58 -3.74 0.30
CA GLY A 37 2.73 -4.54 -0.92
C GLY A 37 3.71 -3.95 -1.93
N TRP A 38 3.53 -2.68 -2.32
CA TRP A 38 4.41 -2.06 -3.32
C TRP A 38 5.81 -1.81 -2.75
N GLN A 39 5.91 -1.38 -1.49
CA GLN A 39 7.19 -1.11 -0.81
C GLN A 39 8.03 -2.38 -0.70
N LYS A 40 7.47 -3.46 -0.15
CA LYS A 40 8.15 -4.75 0.00
C LYS A 40 8.64 -5.28 -1.34
N ARG A 41 7.82 -5.20 -2.39
CA ARG A 41 8.19 -5.68 -3.72
C ARG A 41 9.28 -4.84 -4.38
N VAL A 42 9.26 -3.52 -4.21
CA VAL A 42 10.35 -2.65 -4.67
C VAL A 42 11.66 -3.02 -3.98
N PHE A 43 11.68 -3.17 -2.66
CA PHE A 43 12.90 -3.52 -1.93
C PHE A 43 13.40 -4.95 -2.20
N GLN A 44 12.49 -5.91 -2.39
CA GLN A 44 12.87 -7.27 -2.79
C GLN A 44 13.46 -7.33 -4.21
N ALA A 45 12.93 -6.52 -5.12
CA ALA A 45 13.40 -6.46 -6.51
C ALA A 45 14.69 -5.64 -6.68
N ALA A 46 14.99 -4.71 -5.76
CA ALA A 46 16.17 -3.86 -5.84
C ALA A 46 17.51 -4.61 -5.76
N GLY A 47 17.53 -5.84 -5.23
CA GLY A 47 18.75 -6.68 -5.15
C GLY A 47 18.84 -7.79 -6.20
N TRP A 48 17.70 -8.22 -6.75
CA TRP A 48 17.63 -9.24 -7.81
C TRP A 48 16.65 -8.78 -8.88
N SER A 49 17.19 -8.37 -10.02
CA SER A 49 16.42 -8.13 -11.23
C SER A 49 16.81 -9.14 -12.31
N PRO A 50 15.84 -9.74 -13.03
CA PRO A 50 16.11 -10.57 -14.20
C PRO A 50 16.83 -9.80 -15.33
N VAL A 51 16.74 -8.47 -15.30
CA VAL A 51 17.28 -7.56 -16.32
C VAL A 51 18.28 -6.63 -15.64
N ARG A 52 19.40 -6.34 -16.32
CA ARG A 52 20.42 -5.43 -15.78
C ARG A 52 19.86 -4.01 -15.75
N GLU A 53 20.32 -3.18 -14.82
CA GLU A 53 19.88 -1.79 -14.65
C GLU A 53 20.10 -0.97 -15.93
N SER A 54 21.14 -1.29 -16.70
CA SER A 54 21.44 -0.67 -18.00
C SER A 54 20.45 -1.01 -19.11
N GLU A 55 19.67 -2.08 -18.94
CA GLU A 55 18.73 -2.59 -19.93
C GLU A 55 17.28 -2.28 -19.55
N TYR A 56 17.06 -1.48 -18.51
CA TYR A 56 15.73 -1.04 -18.12
C TYR A 56 15.12 -0.20 -19.23
N PHE A 57 13.89 -0.57 -19.61
CA PHE A 57 13.11 0.20 -20.56
C PHE A 57 12.92 1.64 -20.02
N LEU A 58 13.34 2.63 -20.81
CA LEU A 58 13.34 4.06 -20.44
C LEU A 58 14.15 4.41 -19.18
N GLY A 59 15.05 3.52 -18.72
CA GLY A 59 15.78 3.70 -17.47
C GLY A 59 14.90 3.61 -16.21
N ILE A 60 13.65 3.14 -16.34
CA ILE A 60 12.69 3.05 -15.23
C ILE A 60 12.72 1.63 -14.66
N HIS A 61 12.81 1.52 -13.33
CA HIS A 61 12.78 0.23 -12.67
C HIS A 61 11.47 -0.53 -12.98
N PRO A 62 11.51 -1.83 -13.37
CA PRO A 62 10.32 -2.58 -13.81
C PRO A 62 9.17 -2.57 -12.78
N MET A 63 9.48 -2.59 -11.50
CA MET A 63 8.46 -2.51 -10.43
C MET A 63 7.71 -1.16 -10.43
N LEU A 64 8.38 -0.06 -10.76
CA LEU A 64 7.73 1.26 -10.89
C LEU A 64 6.82 1.28 -12.12
N MET A 65 7.28 0.70 -13.24
CA MET A 65 6.44 0.56 -14.43
C MET A 65 5.18 -0.27 -14.15
N ALA A 66 5.34 -1.41 -13.47
CA ALA A 66 4.22 -2.27 -13.07
C ALA A 66 3.24 -1.53 -12.14
N PHE A 67 3.76 -0.73 -11.21
CA PHE A 67 2.95 0.12 -10.34
C PHE A 67 2.16 1.17 -11.13
N LEU A 68 2.79 1.87 -12.09
CA LEU A 68 2.12 2.86 -12.93
C LEU A 68 1.03 2.23 -13.83
N LEU A 69 1.34 1.11 -14.47
CA LEU A 69 0.39 0.35 -15.29
C LEU A 69 -0.80 -0.13 -14.45
N GLY A 70 -0.54 -0.70 -13.27
CA GLY A 70 -1.58 -1.09 -12.32
C GLY A 70 -2.41 0.11 -11.86
N GLY A 71 -1.77 1.25 -11.59
CA GLY A 71 -2.43 2.49 -11.21
C GLY A 71 -3.42 2.99 -12.25
N ILE A 72 -3.07 2.95 -13.54
CA ILE A 72 -3.97 3.34 -14.65
C ILE A 72 -5.22 2.44 -14.66
N LEU A 73 -5.05 1.11 -14.53
CA LEU A 73 -6.17 0.17 -14.49
C LEU A 73 -7.08 0.41 -13.26
N VAL A 74 -6.47 0.74 -12.12
CA VAL A 74 -7.22 1.09 -10.90
C VAL A 74 -8.00 2.39 -11.06
N LEU A 75 -7.46 3.40 -11.75
CA LEU A 75 -8.18 4.66 -12.01
C LEU A 75 -9.44 4.43 -12.87
N LEU A 76 -9.34 3.59 -13.90
CA LEU A 76 -10.49 3.23 -14.74
C LEU A 76 -11.58 2.51 -13.94
N THR A 77 -11.19 1.54 -13.10
CA THR A 77 -12.15 0.83 -12.24
C THR A 77 -12.75 1.75 -11.18
N ALA A 78 -11.95 2.65 -10.57
CA ALA A 78 -12.43 3.65 -9.63
C ALA A 78 -13.47 4.59 -10.26
N TRP A 79 -13.25 5.02 -11.51
CA TRP A 79 -14.21 5.83 -12.26
C TRP A 79 -15.55 5.10 -12.47
N CYS A 80 -15.51 3.83 -12.88
CA CYS A 80 -16.71 3.01 -13.03
C CYS A 80 -17.48 2.88 -11.72
N TYR A 81 -16.77 2.58 -10.62
CA TYR A 81 -17.39 2.47 -9.29
C TYR A 81 -17.96 3.79 -8.79
N ALA A 82 -17.28 4.92 -9.01
CA ALA A 82 -17.78 6.24 -8.67
C ALA A 82 -19.07 6.59 -9.45
N SER A 83 -19.10 6.29 -10.75
CA SER A 83 -20.27 6.50 -11.61
C SER A 83 -21.46 5.66 -11.14
N LEU A 84 -21.24 4.39 -10.81
CA LEU A 84 -22.27 3.49 -10.29
C LEU A 84 -22.75 3.91 -8.90
N ALA A 85 -21.86 4.36 -8.02
CA ALA A 85 -22.20 4.86 -6.69
C ALA A 85 -23.05 6.15 -6.76
N ALA A 86 -22.79 7.02 -7.74
CA ALA A 86 -23.61 8.20 -7.99
C ALA A 86 -25.00 7.84 -8.56
N ALA A 87 -25.08 6.87 -9.47
CA ALA A 87 -26.34 6.43 -10.06
C ALA A 87 -27.22 5.62 -9.09
N MET A 88 -26.62 4.84 -8.20
CA MET A 88 -27.31 3.95 -7.25
C MET A 88 -26.84 4.21 -5.81
N PRO A 89 -27.27 5.32 -5.17
CA PRO A 89 -26.82 5.72 -3.83
C PRO A 89 -27.54 4.91 -2.73
N ARG A 90 -27.34 3.59 -2.74
CA ARG A 90 -27.92 2.63 -1.79
C ARG A 90 -26.81 1.94 -0.99
N SER A 91 -27.11 1.61 0.27
CA SER A 91 -26.25 0.74 1.07
C SER A 91 -26.16 -0.64 0.43
N GLY A 92 -24.95 -1.17 0.24
CA GLY A 92 -24.71 -2.50 -0.33
C GLY A 92 -23.60 -2.60 -1.37
N GLY A 93 -22.96 -1.47 -1.74
CA GLY A 93 -21.69 -1.44 -2.47
C GLY A 93 -21.67 -2.26 -3.77
N GLY A 94 -20.53 -2.91 -4.03
CA GLY A 94 -20.31 -3.69 -5.26
C GLY A 94 -21.34 -4.79 -5.52
N TYR A 95 -21.87 -5.43 -4.47
CA TYR A 95 -22.94 -6.43 -4.60
C TYR A 95 -24.20 -5.84 -5.25
N VAL A 96 -24.64 -4.66 -4.78
CA VAL A 96 -25.83 -3.99 -5.33
C VAL A 96 -25.57 -3.53 -6.76
N PHE A 97 -24.37 -3.06 -7.07
CA PHE A 97 -24.03 -2.63 -8.42
C PHE A 97 -24.07 -3.80 -9.41
N ILE A 98 -23.42 -4.91 -9.09
CA ILE A 98 -23.33 -6.07 -9.99
C ILE A 98 -24.68 -6.78 -10.11
N SER A 99 -25.40 -6.96 -9.01
CA SER A 99 -26.70 -7.66 -9.02
C SER A 99 -27.77 -6.94 -9.84
N ARG A 100 -27.68 -5.61 -9.95
CA ARG A 100 -28.64 -4.78 -10.70
C ARG A 100 -28.24 -4.51 -12.15
N VAL A 101 -26.93 -4.48 -12.44
CA VAL A 101 -26.44 -4.22 -13.80
C VAL A 101 -26.29 -5.52 -14.60
N ILE A 102 -25.84 -6.60 -13.96
CA ILE A 102 -25.52 -7.86 -14.65
C ILE A 102 -26.60 -8.90 -14.36
N HIS A 103 -26.58 -9.48 -13.16
CA HIS A 103 -27.53 -10.52 -12.75
C HIS A 103 -27.40 -10.75 -11.23
N PRO A 104 -28.49 -11.07 -10.50
CA PRO A 104 -28.43 -11.37 -9.07
C PRO A 104 -27.41 -12.46 -8.69
N ALA A 105 -27.30 -13.52 -9.49
CA ALA A 105 -26.32 -14.59 -9.27
C ALA A 105 -24.87 -14.11 -9.43
N ALA A 106 -24.59 -13.26 -10.43
CA ALA A 106 -23.27 -12.66 -10.62
C ALA A 106 -22.92 -11.73 -9.46
N GLY A 107 -23.90 -10.99 -8.94
CA GLY A 107 -23.76 -10.18 -7.74
C GLY A 107 -23.38 -11.02 -6.53
N PHE A 108 -24.05 -12.16 -6.32
CA PHE A 108 -23.73 -13.10 -5.24
C PHE A 108 -22.29 -13.64 -5.34
N ILE A 109 -21.88 -14.12 -6.52
CA ILE A 109 -20.52 -14.62 -6.74
C ILE A 109 -19.49 -13.49 -6.53
N GLY A 110 -19.72 -12.32 -7.11
CA GLY A 110 -18.84 -11.16 -6.95
C GLY A 110 -18.70 -10.70 -5.50
N GLY A 111 -19.80 -10.72 -4.74
CA GLY A 111 -19.79 -10.44 -3.30
C GLY A 111 -18.94 -11.45 -2.52
N TRP A 112 -19.09 -12.75 -2.79
CA TRP A 112 -18.26 -13.78 -2.16
C TRP A 112 -16.78 -13.66 -2.52
N LEU A 113 -16.46 -13.40 -3.79
CA LEU A 113 -15.08 -13.19 -4.21
C LEU A 113 -14.45 -11.97 -3.53
N ALA A 114 -15.21 -10.88 -3.35
CA ALA A 114 -14.73 -9.71 -2.61
C ALA A 114 -14.46 -10.03 -1.13
N THR A 115 -15.35 -10.80 -0.48
CA THR A 115 -15.17 -11.24 0.90
C THR A 115 -13.93 -12.12 1.05
N TRP A 116 -13.74 -13.10 0.16
CA TRP A 116 -12.57 -13.97 0.15
C TRP A 116 -11.28 -13.19 -0.10
N GLY A 117 -11.27 -12.29 -1.09
CA GLY A 117 -10.13 -11.44 -1.38
C GLY A 117 -9.74 -10.56 -0.18
N THR A 118 -10.74 -10.03 0.53
CA THR A 118 -10.52 -9.25 1.75
C THR A 118 -9.96 -10.12 2.88
N ALA A 119 -10.47 -11.35 3.06
CA ALA A 119 -9.96 -12.28 4.08
C ALA A 119 -8.50 -12.68 3.84
N VAL A 120 -8.13 -12.98 2.59
CA VAL A 120 -6.74 -13.28 2.21
C VAL A 120 -5.83 -12.06 2.44
N SER A 121 -6.31 -10.86 2.09
CA SER A 121 -5.59 -9.61 2.31
C SER A 121 -5.28 -9.40 3.80
N TYR A 122 -6.26 -9.57 4.68
CA TYR A 122 -6.04 -9.46 6.14
C TYR A 122 -5.05 -10.50 6.66
N GLY A 123 -5.10 -11.74 6.16
CA GLY A 123 -4.10 -12.77 6.47
C GLY A 123 -2.68 -12.32 6.11
N LEU A 124 -2.49 -11.81 4.89
CA LEU A 124 -1.19 -11.32 4.42
C LEU A 124 -0.68 -10.13 5.24
N ILE A 125 -1.57 -9.17 5.56
CA ILE A 125 -1.24 -8.01 6.37
C ILE A 125 -0.83 -8.43 7.79
N GLY A 126 -1.53 -9.38 8.41
CA GLY A 126 -1.19 -9.89 9.74
C GLY A 126 0.24 -10.44 9.82
N VAL A 127 0.66 -11.20 8.80
CA VAL A 127 2.05 -11.70 8.69
C VAL A 127 3.04 -10.56 8.46
N ALA A 128 2.70 -9.62 7.58
CA ALA A 128 3.56 -8.48 7.24
C ALA A 128 3.88 -7.57 8.45
N VAL A 129 2.96 -7.46 9.41
CA VAL A 129 3.22 -6.71 10.66
C VAL A 129 4.39 -7.34 11.44
N MET A 130 4.42 -8.67 11.56
CA MET A 130 5.52 -9.36 12.26
C MET A 130 6.85 -9.19 11.54
N GLU A 131 6.87 -9.36 10.21
CA GLU A 131 8.07 -9.14 9.40
C GLU A 131 8.61 -7.71 9.58
N SER A 132 7.71 -6.72 9.61
CA SER A 132 8.08 -5.32 9.83
C SER A 132 8.70 -5.12 11.22
N LEU A 133 8.14 -5.75 12.25
CA LEU A 133 8.70 -5.69 13.62
C LEU A 133 10.08 -6.35 13.71
N ILE A 134 10.32 -7.45 12.99
CA ILE A 134 11.64 -8.09 12.94
C ILE A 134 12.66 -7.16 12.29
N ILE A 135 12.31 -6.55 11.14
CA ILE A 135 13.22 -5.68 10.39
C ILE A 135 13.52 -4.40 11.18
N PHE A 136 12.49 -3.65 11.58
CA PHE A 136 12.68 -2.38 12.28
C PHE A 136 13.14 -2.56 13.73
N GLY A 137 12.70 -3.63 14.40
CA GLY A 137 13.21 -4.00 15.72
C GLY A 137 14.69 -4.33 15.68
N GLY A 138 15.13 -5.11 14.67
CA GLY A 138 16.55 -5.39 14.46
C GLY A 138 17.39 -4.14 14.25
N LEU A 139 16.91 -3.18 13.44
CA LEU A 139 17.56 -1.88 13.24
C LEU A 139 17.63 -1.04 14.53
N ALA A 140 16.66 -1.19 15.43
CA ALA A 140 16.65 -0.54 16.75
C ALA A 140 17.46 -1.30 17.82
N GLY A 141 18.11 -2.41 17.46
CA GLY A 141 18.86 -3.27 18.39
C GLY A 141 17.99 -4.21 19.25
N ILE A 142 16.69 -4.33 18.93
CA ILE A 142 15.77 -5.25 19.60
C ILE A 142 15.92 -6.63 18.96
N GLN A 143 16.42 -7.60 19.73
CA GLN A 143 16.51 -8.98 19.28
C GLN A 143 15.19 -9.71 19.50
N VAL A 144 14.51 -10.02 18.40
CA VAL A 144 13.29 -10.83 18.41
C VAL A 144 13.69 -12.32 18.34
N PRO A 145 13.11 -13.21 19.17
CA PRO A 145 13.42 -14.63 19.11
C PRO A 145 13.17 -15.23 17.72
N GLU A 146 14.07 -16.08 17.23
CA GLU A 146 13.98 -16.69 15.88
C GLU A 146 12.66 -17.45 15.64
N SER A 147 12.05 -17.98 16.71
CA SER A 147 10.75 -18.64 16.67
C SER A 147 9.64 -17.78 16.06
N PHE A 148 9.69 -16.45 16.21
CA PHE A 148 8.73 -15.53 15.60
C PHE A 148 8.94 -15.35 14.09
N GLY A 149 10.15 -15.61 13.58
CA GLY A 149 10.44 -15.65 12.15
C GLY A 149 10.07 -16.99 11.48
N SER A 150 9.76 -18.01 12.27
CA SER A 150 9.30 -19.30 11.74
C SER A 150 7.92 -19.17 11.06
N PRO A 151 7.58 -20.03 10.06
CA PRO A 151 6.27 -20.00 9.42
C PRO A 151 5.10 -20.10 10.42
N LEU A 152 5.27 -20.90 11.47
CA LEU A 152 4.28 -21.04 12.53
C LEU A 152 4.19 -19.77 13.40
N GLY A 153 5.32 -19.15 13.75
CA GLY A 153 5.36 -17.91 14.52
C GLY A 153 4.67 -16.76 13.80
N LEU A 154 4.96 -16.58 12.51
CA LEU A 154 4.31 -15.60 11.65
C LEU A 154 2.80 -15.83 11.56
N PHE A 155 2.37 -17.08 11.39
CA PHE A 155 0.96 -17.44 11.32
C PHE A 155 0.22 -17.14 12.63
N LEU A 156 0.76 -17.59 13.77
CA LEU A 156 0.14 -17.39 15.09
C LEU A 156 0.09 -15.91 15.46
N PHE A 157 1.16 -15.15 15.20
CA PHE A 157 1.17 -13.72 15.43
C PHE A 157 0.15 -13.00 14.55
N GLY A 158 0.13 -13.30 13.25
CA GLY A 158 -0.84 -12.74 12.32
C GLY A 158 -2.29 -13.01 12.75
N LEU A 159 -2.57 -14.23 13.23
CA LEU A 159 -3.88 -14.59 13.79
C LEU A 159 -4.25 -13.73 14.99
N VAL A 160 -3.32 -13.51 15.92
CA VAL A 160 -3.53 -12.64 17.08
C VAL A 160 -3.81 -11.21 16.64
N VAL A 161 -3.04 -10.67 15.70
CA VAL A 161 -3.28 -9.32 15.15
C VAL A 161 -4.69 -9.21 14.57
N ILE A 162 -5.11 -10.16 13.73
CA ILE A 162 -6.44 -10.16 13.13
C ILE A 162 -7.52 -10.27 14.21
N ALA A 163 -7.35 -11.13 15.21
CA ALA A 163 -8.30 -11.29 16.32
C ALA A 163 -8.46 -9.99 17.12
N VAL A 164 -7.36 -9.30 17.42
CA VAL A 164 -7.39 -8.01 18.15
C VAL A 164 -8.12 -6.94 17.35
N PHE A 165 -7.77 -6.75 16.08
CA PHE A 165 -8.41 -5.73 15.24
C PHE A 165 -9.87 -6.06 14.94
N SER A 166 -10.21 -7.34 14.80
CA SER A 166 -11.61 -7.79 14.69
C SER A 166 -12.38 -7.51 15.98
N GLY A 167 -11.76 -7.75 17.14
CA GLY A 167 -12.27 -7.36 18.46
C GLY A 167 -12.61 -5.87 18.54
N ILE A 168 -11.70 -5.01 18.10
CA ILE A 168 -11.91 -3.55 18.05
C ILE A 168 -13.07 -3.19 17.11
N ALA A 169 -13.18 -3.86 15.97
CA ALA A 169 -14.24 -3.59 15.00
C ALA A 169 -15.66 -3.92 15.53
N PHE A 170 -15.79 -4.84 16.50
CA PHE A 170 -17.09 -5.15 17.12
C PHE A 170 -17.68 -3.98 17.92
N PHE A 171 -16.87 -3.05 18.42
CA PHE A 171 -17.35 -1.91 19.21
C PHE A 171 -17.98 -0.79 18.36
N GLY A 172 -18.03 -0.97 17.04
CA GLY A 172 -18.79 -0.11 16.14
C GLY A 172 -17.93 0.72 15.19
N VAL A 173 -18.56 1.14 14.09
CA VAL A 173 -17.89 1.74 12.94
C VAL A 173 -17.31 3.12 13.24
N ARG A 174 -17.89 3.86 14.19
CA ARG A 174 -17.37 5.17 14.64
C ARG A 174 -16.01 5.05 15.33
N ILE A 175 -15.87 4.10 16.26
CA ILE A 175 -14.62 3.87 17.00
C ILE A 175 -13.53 3.42 16.05
N TYR A 176 -13.87 2.50 15.14
CA TYR A 176 -12.99 2.07 14.07
C TYR A 176 -12.50 3.25 13.21
N GLY A 177 -13.38 4.20 12.88
CA GLY A 177 -13.01 5.41 12.15
C GLY A 177 -11.97 6.27 12.86
N TYR A 178 -12.13 6.53 14.17
CA TYR A 178 -11.13 7.28 14.95
C TYR A 178 -9.80 6.52 15.08
N PHE A 179 -9.87 5.21 15.24
CA PHE A 179 -8.69 4.36 15.30
C PHE A 179 -7.90 4.40 13.98
N LEU A 180 -8.57 4.36 12.82
CA LEU A 180 -7.92 4.52 11.53
C LEU A 180 -7.23 5.88 11.36
N TRP A 181 -7.83 6.95 11.89
CA TRP A 181 -7.19 8.27 11.88
C TRP A 181 -5.85 8.25 12.63
N ALA A 182 -5.81 7.64 13.81
CA ALA A 182 -4.56 7.49 14.56
C ALA A 182 -3.53 6.65 13.78
N LEU A 183 -3.97 5.52 13.21
CA LEU A 183 -3.13 4.61 12.44
C LEU A 183 -2.56 5.26 11.16
N PHE A 184 -3.25 6.25 10.59
CA PHE A 184 -2.78 6.99 9.43
C PHE A 184 -1.88 8.18 9.79
N VAL A 185 -2.32 9.01 10.75
CA VAL A 185 -1.62 10.26 11.09
C VAL A 185 -0.25 9.97 11.69
N VAL A 186 -0.12 8.96 12.55
CA VAL A 186 1.16 8.66 13.21
C VAL A 186 2.26 8.32 12.20
N PRO A 187 2.11 7.32 11.29
CA PRO A 187 3.12 7.05 10.26
C PRO A 187 3.30 8.20 9.28
N ALA A 188 2.23 8.91 8.90
CA ALA A 188 2.32 10.04 7.99
C ALA A 188 3.16 11.18 8.58
N THR A 189 2.98 11.50 9.86
CA THR A 189 3.78 12.49 10.57
C THR A 189 5.24 12.04 10.68
N ILE A 190 5.50 10.78 11.02
CA ILE A 190 6.86 10.24 11.07
C ILE A 190 7.53 10.37 9.70
N LEU A 191 6.84 10.03 8.62
CA LEU A 191 7.36 10.16 7.25
C LEU A 191 7.72 11.61 6.94
N VAL A 192 6.84 12.58 7.24
CA VAL A 192 7.12 14.01 7.03
C VAL A 192 8.36 14.45 7.82
N LEU A 193 8.49 14.04 9.09
CA LEU A 193 9.65 14.37 9.92
C LEU A 193 10.95 13.78 9.35
N VAL A 194 10.92 12.53 8.87
CA VAL A 194 12.07 11.88 8.24
C VAL A 194 12.48 12.62 6.96
N TYR A 195 11.53 13.04 6.12
CA TYR A 195 11.85 13.84 4.94
C TYR A 195 12.43 15.20 5.27
N ILE A 196 11.91 15.89 6.29
CA ILE A 196 12.49 17.16 6.76
C ILE A 196 13.92 16.93 7.24
N LEU A 197 14.18 15.88 8.01
CA LEU A 197 15.52 15.53 8.47
C LEU A 197 16.47 15.29 7.28
N PHE A 198 16.03 14.54 6.26
CA PHE A 198 16.83 14.31 5.05
C PHE A 198 17.15 15.60 4.29
N LEU A 199 16.23 16.56 4.23
CA LEU A 199 16.48 17.87 3.62
C LEU A 199 17.51 18.70 4.39
N THR A 200 17.67 18.45 5.69
CA THR A 200 18.66 19.13 6.55
C THR A 200 19.96 18.35 6.73
N ALA A 201 20.07 17.14 6.18
CA ALA A 201 21.23 16.27 6.38
C ALA A 201 22.43 16.74 5.55
N ASN A 202 23.56 16.97 6.22
CA ASN A 202 24.85 17.27 5.58
C ASN A 202 25.66 15.98 5.35
N PRO A 203 26.60 15.96 4.39
CA PRO A 203 27.44 14.79 4.11
C PRO A 203 28.15 14.20 5.34
N ASP A 204 28.57 15.05 6.28
CA ASP A 204 29.22 14.62 7.52
C ASP A 204 28.27 13.88 8.46
N THR A 205 27.04 14.39 8.61
CA THR A 205 26.00 13.74 9.42
C THR A 205 25.54 12.41 8.81
N LEU A 206 25.50 12.33 7.48
CA LEU A 206 25.18 11.10 6.76
C LEU A 206 26.31 10.05 6.95
N ASN A 207 27.57 10.48 6.80
CA ASN A 207 28.74 9.62 7.04
C ASN A 207 28.76 9.06 8.46
N ALA A 208 28.52 9.90 9.46
CA ALA A 208 28.45 9.48 10.86
C ALA A 208 27.32 8.47 11.11
N GLY A 209 26.13 8.69 10.52
CA GLY A 209 25.00 7.77 10.65
C GLY A 209 25.26 6.40 9.99
N ILE A 210 25.81 6.39 8.78
CA ILE A 210 26.15 5.14 8.06
C ILE A 210 27.24 4.36 8.82
N GLN A 211 28.24 5.05 9.35
CA GLN A 211 29.29 4.42 10.14
C GLN A 211 28.75 3.84 11.45
N ALA A 212 27.79 4.50 12.09
CA ALA A 212 27.15 3.99 13.31
C ALA A 212 26.28 2.75 13.06
N LEU A 213 25.57 2.69 11.93
CA LEU A 213 24.64 1.58 11.62
C LEU A 213 25.32 0.38 10.98
N PHE A 214 26.25 0.61 10.04
CA PHE A 214 26.83 -0.45 9.21
C PHE A 214 28.32 -0.69 9.49
N GLY A 215 28.97 0.14 10.32
CA GLY A 215 30.40 0.03 10.60
C GLY A 215 31.32 0.42 9.44
N VAL A 216 30.76 0.91 8.33
CA VAL A 216 31.48 1.29 7.10
C VAL A 216 31.28 2.78 6.83
N ARG A 217 32.29 3.48 6.32
CA ARG A 217 32.12 4.89 5.90
C ARG A 217 31.40 4.97 4.57
N ALA A 218 30.53 5.95 4.36
CA ALA A 218 29.79 6.08 3.09
C ALA A 218 30.75 6.21 1.89
N GLU A 219 31.87 6.94 2.07
CA GLU A 219 32.93 7.05 1.06
C GLU A 219 33.53 5.70 0.63
N GLN A 220 33.67 4.75 1.55
CA GLN A 220 34.20 3.42 1.24
C GLN A 220 33.21 2.63 0.37
N VAL A 221 31.92 2.75 0.65
CA VAL A 221 30.85 2.15 -0.17
C VAL A 221 30.83 2.79 -1.56
N THR A 222 30.91 4.12 -1.64
CA THR A 222 30.95 4.84 -2.92
C THR A 222 32.18 4.48 -3.75
N ARG A 223 33.36 4.37 -3.14
CA ARG A 223 34.59 3.98 -3.84
C ARG A 223 34.53 2.52 -4.31
N ALA A 224 34.07 1.60 -3.45
CA ALA A 224 33.87 0.21 -3.84
C ALA A 224 32.88 0.06 -5.01
N ALA A 225 31.81 0.87 -5.01
CA ALA A 225 30.85 0.93 -6.12
C ALA A 225 31.48 1.45 -7.43
N ILE A 226 32.31 2.50 -7.35
CA ILE A 226 33.05 3.04 -8.50
C ILE A 226 34.05 1.99 -9.04
N ASP A 227 34.77 1.31 -8.16
CA ASP A 227 35.75 0.28 -8.51
C ASP A 227 35.10 -0.96 -9.14
N GLN A 228 33.87 -1.29 -8.74
CA GLN A 228 33.03 -2.30 -9.40
C GLN A 228 32.49 -1.87 -10.77
N GLY A 229 32.82 -0.65 -11.21
CA GLY A 229 32.50 -0.15 -12.54
C GLY A 229 31.17 0.58 -12.65
N MET A 230 30.49 0.91 -11.54
CA MET A 230 29.24 1.70 -11.60
C MET A 230 29.43 3.03 -12.33
N ALA A 231 30.60 3.67 -12.21
CA ALA A 231 30.90 4.92 -12.90
C ALA A 231 30.97 4.75 -14.44
N ARG A 232 31.50 3.62 -14.94
CA ARG A 232 31.55 3.32 -16.38
C ARG A 232 30.17 2.96 -16.93
N ILE A 233 29.35 2.26 -16.15
CA ILE A 233 27.97 1.91 -16.52
C ILE A 233 27.06 3.15 -16.49
N ALA A 234 27.23 4.04 -15.51
CA ALA A 234 26.48 5.28 -15.39
C ALA A 234 26.81 6.28 -16.51
N ALA A 235 28.06 6.33 -16.96
CA ALA A 235 28.47 7.20 -18.08
C ALA A 235 27.75 6.85 -19.40
N GLY A 236 27.42 5.58 -19.64
CA GLY A 236 26.66 5.13 -20.81
C GLY A 236 25.13 5.23 -20.68
N ASN A 237 24.61 5.49 -19.47
CA ASN A 237 23.17 5.49 -19.15
C ASN A 237 22.71 6.82 -18.55
N THR A 238 23.35 7.93 -18.91
CA THR A 238 22.83 9.26 -18.56
C THR A 238 21.59 9.55 -19.40
N TYR A 239 20.51 10.02 -18.75
CA TYR A 239 19.23 10.39 -19.39
C TYR A 239 19.42 11.35 -20.58
N TRP A 240 20.47 12.19 -20.52
CA TRP A 240 20.82 13.17 -21.55
C TRP A 240 21.80 12.64 -22.62
N GLY A 241 22.45 11.49 -22.40
CA GLY A 241 23.41 10.88 -23.33
C GLY A 241 22.77 9.97 -24.39
N GLN A 242 21.46 9.72 -24.30
CA GLN A 242 20.69 8.88 -25.24
C GLN A 242 19.79 9.67 -26.21
N LEU A 243 19.78 11.01 -26.11
CA LEU A 243 19.13 11.86 -27.12
C LEU A 243 20.09 12.04 -28.31
N PRO A 244 19.64 11.84 -29.57
CA PRO A 244 20.46 12.19 -30.72
C PRO A 244 20.80 13.69 -30.67
N PRO A 245 22.03 14.09 -31.05
CA PRO A 245 22.36 15.51 -31.16
C PRO A 245 21.44 16.19 -32.20
N PRO A 246 21.13 17.49 -32.02
CA PRO A 246 20.33 18.25 -32.98
C PRO A 246 20.99 18.35 -34.36
#